data_AF-A0A353RGW6-F1
#
_entry.id   AF-A0A353RGW6-F1
#
_cell.length_a   1.000
_cell.length_b   1.000
_cell.length_c   1.000
_cell.angle_alpha   90.00
_cell.angle_beta   90.00
_cell.angle_gamma   90.00
#
_symmetry.space_group_name_H-M   'P 1'
#
loop_
_entity.id
_entity.type
_entity.pdbx_description
1 polymer ?
#
loop_
_entity_poly.entity_id
_entity_poly.type
_entity_poly.pdbx_seq_one_letter_code
_entity_poly.pdbx_strand_id
1 'polypeptide(L)'
;SIGYFHHIPFPSYELFRVLPEREEVLEGLLGADLIGFHTHDYMRHFISAIYRVLDLNCSLDEINLRDRIVHVDAFPMGINYELYHNAPTLPGVKEKAEMLKNKLGGKTVILSVDRLDYSK
;
A
#
# COMPACT_ATOMS: atom_id res chain seq x y z
N SER A 1 10.46 -10.72 -16.48
CA SER A 1 10.21 -9.47 -15.78
C SER A 1 9.24 -9.72 -14.63
N ILE A 2 9.54 -9.24 -13.43
CA ILE A 2 8.79 -9.44 -12.19
C ILE A 2 8.49 -8.06 -11.57
N GLY A 3 7.22 -7.81 -11.24
CA GLY A 3 6.79 -6.62 -10.51
C GLY A 3 6.35 -6.99 -9.09
N TYR A 4 6.77 -6.20 -8.10
CA TYR A 4 6.34 -6.29 -6.71
C TYR A 4 5.65 -5.00 -6.29
N PHE A 5 4.57 -5.09 -5.50
CA PHE A 5 3.89 -3.94 -4.94
C PHE A 5 3.69 -4.10 -3.43
N HIS A 6 4.14 -3.11 -2.66
CA HIS A 6 4.03 -3.11 -1.20
C HIS A 6 2.76 -2.39 -0.74
N HIS A 7 1.75 -3.16 -0.35
CA HIS A 7 0.43 -2.65 0.01
C HIS A 7 0.32 -2.02 1.40
N ILE A 8 1.25 -2.32 2.29
CA ILE A 8 1.30 -1.73 3.64
C ILE A 8 2.34 -0.61 3.68
N PRO A 9 2.29 0.30 4.67
CA PRO A 9 3.35 1.28 4.87
C PRO A 9 4.72 0.61 4.99
N PHE A 10 5.68 1.05 4.19
CA PHE A 10 7.08 0.65 4.39
C PHE A 10 7.67 1.48 5.54
N PRO A 11 8.25 0.85 6.58
CA PRO A 11 8.68 1.55 7.77
C PRO A 11 9.91 2.42 7.50
N SER A 12 10.10 3.48 8.29
CA SER A 12 11.36 4.24 8.28
C SER A 12 12.54 3.33 8.65
N TYR A 13 13.74 3.71 8.22
CA TYR A 13 14.96 2.95 8.53
C TYR A 13 15.14 2.69 10.04
N GLU A 14 14.79 3.65 10.90
CA GLU A 14 14.92 3.50 12.36
C GLU A 14 14.09 2.36 12.94
N LEU A 15 12.95 2.07 12.34
CA LEU A 15 12.14 0.91 12.70
C LEU A 15 12.61 -0.35 11.95
N PHE A 16 12.92 -0.22 10.66
CA PHE A 16 13.34 -1.35 9.82
C PHE A 16 14.61 -2.03 10.33
N ARG A 17 15.59 -1.26 10.84
CA ARG A 17 16.88 -1.79 11.34
C ARG A 17 16.74 -2.75 12.53
N VAL A 18 15.60 -2.74 13.22
CA VAL A 18 15.31 -3.65 14.34
C VAL A 18 15.12 -5.09 13.86
N LEU A 19 14.71 -5.29 12.60
CA LEU A 19 14.53 -6.61 12.02
C LEU A 19 15.90 -7.34 11.92
N PRO A 20 16.01 -8.57 12.45
CA PRO A 20 17.23 -9.36 12.31
C PRO A 20 17.53 -9.68 10.84
N GLU A 21 16.52 -10.11 10.07
CA GLU A 21 16.61 -10.55 8.67
C GLU A 21 16.47 -9.38 7.67
N ARG A 22 16.88 -8.17 8.08
CA ARG A 22 16.70 -6.94 7.28
C ARG A 22 17.42 -6.98 5.94
N GLU A 23 18.55 -7.66 5.87
CA GLU A 23 19.36 -7.76 4.65
C GLU A 23 18.67 -8.70 3.66
N GLU A 24 18.30 -9.89 4.11
CA GLU A 24 17.63 -10.91 3.32
C GLU A 24 16.28 -10.44 2.78
N VAL A 25 15.52 -9.67 3.57
CA VAL A 25 14.26 -9.07 3.10
C VAL A 25 14.51 -8.08 1.97
N LEU A 26 15.49 -7.19 2.10
CA LEU A 26 15.79 -6.21 1.06
C LEU A 26 16.34 -6.87 -0.20
N GLU A 27 17.25 -7.83 -0.07
CA GLU A 27 17.76 -8.62 -1.20
C GLU A 27 16.64 -9.40 -1.90
N GLY A 28 15.72 -9.99 -1.13
CA GLY A 28 14.54 -10.68 -1.67
C GLY A 28 13.64 -9.74 -2.48
N LEU A 29 13.41 -8.52 -1.99
CA LEU A 29 12.62 -7.51 -2.71
C LEU A 29 13.34 -7.02 -3.97
N LEU A 30 14.67 -6.83 -3.91
CA LEU A 30 15.51 -6.54 -5.07
C LEU A 30 15.51 -7.66 -6.11
N GLY A 31 14.88 -8.81 -5.83
CA GLY A 31 14.52 -9.84 -6.80
C GLY A 31 13.61 -9.33 -7.93
N ALA A 32 12.75 -8.34 -7.67
CA ALA A 32 11.87 -7.75 -8.67
C ALA A 32 12.59 -6.76 -9.60
N ASP A 33 12.03 -6.53 -10.79
CA ASP A 33 12.50 -5.49 -11.73
C ASP A 33 11.80 -4.15 -11.49
N LEU A 34 10.60 -4.18 -10.89
CA LEU A 34 9.85 -3.00 -10.44
C LEU A 34 9.31 -3.22 -9.03
N ILE A 35 9.52 -2.25 -8.15
CA ILE A 35 9.03 -2.22 -6.78
C ILE A 35 8.14 -0.99 -6.59
N GLY A 36 6.84 -1.20 -6.42
CA GLY A 36 5.85 -0.15 -6.26
C GLY A 36 5.42 0.06 -4.81
N PHE A 37 5.18 1.33 -4.44
CA PHE A 37 4.62 1.73 -3.15
C PHE A 37 3.37 2.60 -3.32
N HIS A 38 2.56 2.76 -2.28
CA HIS A 38 1.39 3.66 -2.35
C HIS A 38 1.75 5.15 -2.35
N THR A 39 2.87 5.53 -1.73
CA THR A 39 3.27 6.94 -1.54
C THR A 39 4.77 7.11 -1.75
N HIS A 40 5.18 8.31 -2.15
CA HIS A 40 6.60 8.64 -2.22
C HIS A 40 7.30 8.55 -0.86
N ASP A 41 6.59 8.69 0.25
CA ASP A 41 7.19 8.61 1.59
C ASP A 41 7.65 7.18 1.89
N TYR A 42 6.81 6.19 1.60
CA TYR A 42 7.17 4.77 1.74
C TYR A 42 8.29 4.37 0.79
N MET A 43 8.24 4.88 -0.44
CA MET A 43 9.30 4.74 -1.44
C MET A 43 10.65 5.25 -0.90
N ARG A 44 10.69 6.47 -0.35
CA ARG A 44 11.90 7.06 0.24
C ARG A 44 12.41 6.28 1.45
N HIS A 45 11.51 5.73 2.26
CA HIS A 45 11.91 4.87 3.37
C HIS A 45 12.57 3.57 2.89
N PHE A 46 12.02 2.94 1.85
CA PHE A 46 12.63 1.77 1.21
C PHE A 46 14.01 2.10 0.63
N ILE A 47 14.13 3.17 -0.16
CA ILE A 47 15.42 3.62 -0.72
C ILE A 47 16.44 3.90 0.39
N SER A 48 16.01 4.52 1.50
CA SER A 48 16.88 4.77 2.64
C SER A 48 17.34 3.47 3.32
N ALA A 49 16.48 2.45 3.40
CA ALA A 49 16.84 1.15 3.93
C ALA A 49 17.83 0.42 3.01
N ILE A 50 17.61 0.44 1.70
CA ILE A 50 18.54 -0.11 0.69
C ILE A 50 19.93 0.52 0.85
N TYR A 51 20.02 1.85 0.89
CA TYR A 51 21.28 2.54 1.04
C TYR A 51 21.99 2.20 2.35
N ARG A 52 21.26 2.17 3.47
CA ARG A 52 21.87 2.00 4.80
C ARG A 52 22.17 0.55 5.19
N VAL A 53 21.48 -0.42 4.58
CA VAL A 53 21.65 -1.84 4.90
C VAL A 53 22.54 -2.53 3.86
N LEU A 54 22.35 -2.25 2.57
CA LEU A 54 23.04 -2.94 1.47
C LEU A 54 24.14 -2.10 0.81
N ASP A 55 24.33 -0.83 1.23
CA ASP A 55 25.27 0.12 0.63
C ASP A 55 25.05 0.33 -0.89
N LEU A 56 23.78 0.23 -1.32
CA LEU A 56 23.37 0.44 -2.71
C LEU A 56 22.78 1.83 -2.89
N ASN A 57 23.26 2.55 -3.90
CA ASN A 57 22.75 3.86 -4.26
C ASN A 57 21.52 3.75 -5.18
N CYS A 58 20.55 4.63 -4.94
CA CYS A 58 19.42 4.83 -5.82
C CYS A 58 19.59 6.18 -6.54
N SER A 59 19.55 6.18 -7.87
CA SER A 59 19.65 7.37 -8.71
C SER A 59 18.44 7.42 -9.62
N LEU A 60 17.72 8.54 -9.66
CA LEU A 60 16.50 8.67 -10.49
C LEU A 60 15.50 7.53 -10.27
N ASP A 61 15.31 7.14 -9.01
CA ASP A 61 14.42 6.05 -8.59
C ASP A 61 14.81 4.66 -9.16
N GLU A 62 16.06 4.51 -9.60
CA GLU A 62 16.66 3.27 -10.08
C GLU A 62 17.76 2.79 -9.12
N ILE A 63 17.75 1.50 -8.81
CA ILE A 63 18.80 0.82 -8.05
C ILE A 63 19.62 0.00 -9.05
N ASN A 64 20.89 0.38 -9.22
CA ASN A 64 21.81 -0.29 -10.13
C ASN A 64 22.43 -1.51 -9.44
N LEU A 65 22.03 -2.70 -9.85
CA LEU A 65 22.69 -3.95 -9.51
C LEU A 65 23.76 -4.26 -10.57
N ARG A 66 24.63 -5.23 -10.31
CA ARG A 66 25.78 -5.53 -11.19
C ARG A 66 25.37 -5.93 -12.61
N ASP A 67 24.21 -6.56 -12.74
CA ASP A 67 23.72 -7.21 -13.96
C ASP A 67 22.38 -6.64 -14.44
N ARG A 68 21.70 -5.80 -13.64
CA ARG A 68 20.37 -5.26 -13.96
C ARG A 68 20.03 -4.00 -13.17
N ILE A 69 18.95 -3.36 -13.56
CA ILE A 69 18.38 -2.18 -12.88
C ILE A 69 17.05 -2.58 -12.26
N VAL A 70 16.82 -2.15 -11.02
CA VAL A 70 15.52 -2.26 -10.34
C VAL A 70 14.89 -0.88 -10.27
N HIS A 71 13.70 -0.73 -10.83
CA HIS A 71 12.93 0.51 -10.73
C HIS A 71 12.12 0.53 -9.44
N VAL A 72 12.04 1.69 -8.82
CA VAL A 72 11.24 1.91 -7.61
C VAL A 72 10.32 3.09 -7.87
N ASP A 73 9.03 3.00 -7.57
CA ASP A 73 8.11 4.11 -7.82
C ASP A 73 6.89 4.09 -6.89
N ALA A 74 6.15 5.20 -6.85
CA ALA A 74 4.93 5.37 -6.09
C ALA A 74 3.69 5.35 -7.00
N PHE A 75 2.84 4.34 -6.83
CA PHE A 75 1.55 4.23 -7.50
C PHE A 75 0.41 4.31 -6.46
N PRO A 76 -0.24 5.49 -6.32
CA PRO A 76 -1.41 5.60 -5.46
C PRO A 76 -2.53 4.73 -6.00
N MET A 77 -3.10 3.88 -5.14
CA MET A 77 -4.10 2.90 -5.56
C MET A 77 -5.50 3.45 -5.39
N GLY A 78 -6.27 3.43 -6.49
CA GLY A 78 -7.67 3.81 -6.50
C GLY A 78 -8.62 2.62 -6.24
N ILE A 79 -9.91 2.93 -6.23
CA ILE A 79 -10.99 1.93 -6.26
C ILE A 79 -11.59 1.85 -7.66
N ASN A 80 -12.33 0.78 -7.96
CA ASN A 80 -13.18 0.75 -9.16
C ASN A 80 -14.32 1.76 -9.00
N TYR A 81 -14.10 2.99 -9.47
CA TYR A 81 -15.02 4.10 -9.30
C TYR A 81 -16.43 3.77 -9.80
N GLU A 82 -16.55 3.26 -11.02
CA GLU A 82 -17.85 2.96 -11.64
C GLU A 82 -18.63 1.91 -10.85
N LEU A 83 -17.96 0.88 -10.33
CA LEU A 83 -18.62 -0.15 -9.52
C LEU A 83 -19.29 0.46 -8.28
N TYR A 84 -18.58 1.31 -7.55
CA TYR A 84 -19.09 1.89 -6.30
C TYR A 84 -20.02 3.08 -6.52
N HIS A 85 -19.76 3.90 -7.54
CA HIS A 85 -20.64 5.01 -7.92
C HIS A 85 -22.03 4.51 -8.33
N ASN A 86 -22.08 3.40 -9.07
CA ASN A 86 -23.34 2.82 -9.53
C ASN A 86 -24.00 1.89 -8.51
N ALA A 87 -23.29 1.45 -7.45
CA ALA A 87 -23.83 0.53 -6.45
C ALA A 87 -25.15 0.98 -5.79
N PRO A 88 -25.35 2.27 -5.43
CA PRO A 88 -26.62 2.75 -4.88
C PRO A 88 -27.81 2.68 -5.86
N THR A 89 -27.54 2.52 -7.17
CA THR A 89 -28.61 2.37 -8.17
C THR A 89 -29.22 0.98 -8.17
N LEU A 90 -28.47 -0.03 -7.69
CA LEU A 90 -28.87 -1.43 -7.70
C LEU A 90 -30.11 -1.65 -6.82
N PRO A 91 -31.16 -2.32 -7.33
CA PRO A 91 -32.42 -2.50 -6.60
C PRO A 91 -32.25 -3.12 -5.20
N GLY A 92 -31.42 -4.17 -5.08
CA GLY A 92 -31.18 -4.84 -3.80
C GLY A 92 -30.38 -3.99 -2.79
N VAL A 93 -29.58 -3.03 -3.26
CA VAL A 93 -28.88 -2.07 -2.38
C VAL A 93 -29.88 -1.03 -1.87
N LYS A 94 -30.75 -0.51 -2.74
CA LYS A 94 -31.82 0.43 -2.36
C LYS A 94 -32.76 -0.17 -1.32
N GLU A 95 -33.21 -1.40 -1.56
CA GLU A 95 -34.10 -2.11 -0.64
C GLU A 95 -33.49 -2.26 0.76
N LYS A 96 -32.22 -2.69 0.84
CA LYS A 96 -31.51 -2.82 2.13
C LYS A 96 -31.28 -1.46 2.80
N ALA A 97 -30.96 -0.43 2.03
CA ALA A 97 -30.76 0.92 2.55
C ALA A 97 -32.05 1.48 3.18
N GLU A 98 -33.19 1.32 2.50
CA GLU A 98 -34.50 1.74 3.05
C GLU A 98 -34.90 0.92 4.28
N MET A 99 -34.65 -0.40 4.28
CA MET A 99 -34.85 -1.23 5.47
C MET A 99 -34.02 -0.73 6.67
N LEU A 100 -32.75 -0.39 6.45
CA LEU A 100 -31.87 0.14 7.50
C LEU A 100 -32.35 1.51 8.01
N LYS A 101 -32.72 2.42 7.11
CA LYS A 101 -33.27 3.74 7.48
C LYS A 101 -34.53 3.60 8.34
N ASN A 102 -35.47 2.73 7.93
CA ASN A 102 -36.70 2.49 8.69
C ASN A 102 -36.41 1.90 10.08
N LYS A 103 -35.43 0.99 10.20
CA LYS A 103 -35.02 0.43 11.50
C LYS A 103 -34.33 1.44 12.42
N LEU A 104 -33.53 2.34 11.87
CA LEU A 104 -32.77 3.33 12.65
C LEU A 104 -33.60 4.58 13.01
N GLY A 105 -34.66 4.84 12.24
CA GLY A 105 -35.58 5.97 12.44
C GLY A 105 -34.96 7.33 12.11
N GLY A 106 -35.52 8.42 12.64
CA GLY A 106 -35.05 9.80 12.41
C GLY A 106 -33.78 10.20 13.17
N LYS A 107 -32.91 9.24 13.52
CA LYS A 107 -31.69 9.49 14.28
C LYS A 107 -30.51 9.78 13.35
N THR A 108 -29.53 10.51 13.84
CA THR A 108 -28.22 10.61 13.19
C THR A 108 -27.46 9.29 13.37
N VAL A 109 -26.94 8.73 12.28
CA VAL A 109 -26.19 7.49 12.26
C VAL A 109 -24.73 7.79 11.97
N ILE A 110 -23.82 7.32 12.81
CA ILE A 110 -22.38 7.32 12.56
C ILE A 110 -22.01 5.89 12.16
N LEU A 111 -21.44 5.73 10.97
CA LEU A 111 -21.00 4.45 10.42
C LEU A 111 -19.50 4.51 10.13
N SER A 112 -18.75 3.57 10.69
CA SER A 112 -17.38 3.25 10.29
C SER A 112 -17.33 1.77 9.92
N VAL A 113 -16.56 1.44 8.89
CA VAL A 113 -16.39 0.08 8.40
C VAL A 113 -14.90 -0.15 8.27
N ASP A 114 -14.34 -0.76 9.31
CA ASP A 114 -12.91 -1.00 9.44
C ASP A 114 -12.67 -2.44 9.88
N ARG A 115 -11.45 -2.94 9.62
CA ARG A 115 -11.02 -4.21 10.23
C ARG A 115 -10.81 -3.97 11.72
N LEU A 116 -11.12 -4.98 12.53
CA LEU A 116 -10.81 -4.95 13.97
C LEU A 116 -9.30 -5.20 14.18
N ASP A 117 -8.50 -4.21 13.81
CA ASP A 117 -7.04 -4.22 13.85
C ASP A 117 -6.56 -2.89 14.46
N TYR A 118 -5.46 -2.93 15.21
CA TYR A 118 -4.93 -1.78 15.96
C TYR A 118 -4.40 -0.64 15.06
N SER A 119 -4.20 -0.89 13.76
CA SER A 119 -3.81 0.14 12.79
C SER A 119 -4.99 0.97 12.25
N LYS A 120 -6.21 0.74 12.76
CA LYS A 120 -7.45 1.42 12.37
C LYS A 120 -8.07 2.18 13.53
#